data_AF-A0A402CQ10-F1
#
_entry.id   AF-A0A402CQ10-F1
#
_cell.length_a   1.000
_cell.length_b   1.000
_cell.length_c   1.000
_cell.angle_alpha   90.00
_cell.angle_beta   90.00
_cell.angle_gamma   90.00
#
_symmetry.space_group_name_H-M   'P 1'
#
loop_
_entity.id
_entity.type
_entity.pdbx_description
1 polymer ?
#
loop_
_entity_poly.entity_id
_entity_poly.type
_entity_poly.pdbx_seq_one_letter_code
_entity_poly.pdbx_strand_id
1 'polypeptide(L)'
;MTLRRIGRFIIGLVIAIVLLGLVLPLIGIPKSHFLPPSWVYAKAEKVTGGRIVKVYNPVTNDPFKVGEHMYFIDYVFQAPDPVTGAKQTYNGTVRLTQELYQTSKVDESVPVRYEKTYPWINGVDVADAGLGCGEGSNILSGWLIWVLVSIVMAYIIGQILGKYGVQEDY
;
A
#
# COMPACT_ATOMS: atom_id res chain seq x y z
N MET A 1 -11.39 -19.97 -24.91
CA MET A 1 -11.48 -20.10 -23.44
C MET A 1 -12.97 -20.16 -23.09
N THR A 2 -13.47 -21.21 -22.43
CA THR A 2 -14.92 -21.33 -22.11
C THR A 2 -15.25 -20.61 -20.80
N LEU A 3 -16.46 -20.06 -20.67
CA LEU A 3 -16.92 -19.30 -19.48
C LEU A 3 -16.68 -20.05 -18.16
N ARG A 4 -16.84 -21.39 -18.17
CA ARG A 4 -16.57 -22.28 -17.02
C ARG A 4 -15.09 -22.29 -16.59
N ARG A 5 -14.14 -22.21 -17.55
CA ARG A 5 -12.69 -22.15 -17.24
C ARG A 5 -12.31 -20.81 -16.63
N ILE A 6 -12.94 -19.72 -17.10
CA ILE A 6 -12.75 -18.38 -16.53
C ILE A 6 -13.28 -18.34 -15.09
N GLY A 7 -14.49 -18.87 -14.84
CA GLY A 7 -15.06 -18.97 -13.50
C GLY A 7 -14.18 -19.75 -12.51
N ARG A 8 -13.67 -20.92 -12.91
CA ARG A 8 -12.76 -21.73 -12.07
C ARG A 8 -11.44 -21.01 -11.80
N PHE A 9 -10.89 -20.28 -12.77
CA PHE A 9 -9.69 -19.48 -12.57
C PHE A 9 -9.93 -18.33 -11.57
N ILE A 10 -11.06 -17.63 -11.67
CA ILE A 10 -11.42 -16.55 -10.72
C ILE A 10 -11.56 -17.10 -9.30
N ILE A 11 -12.25 -18.24 -9.13
CA ILE A 11 -12.36 -18.91 -7.83
C ILE A 11 -10.98 -19.30 -7.30
N GLY A 12 -10.15 -19.91 -8.16
CA GLY A 12 -8.76 -20.25 -7.83
C GLY A 12 -7.93 -19.03 -7.42
N LEU A 13 -8.15 -17.87 -8.06
CA LEU A 13 -7.47 -16.62 -7.74
C LEU A 13 -7.88 -16.08 -6.38
N VAL A 14 -9.17 -16.08 -6.05
CA VAL A 14 -9.66 -15.69 -4.72
C VAL A 14 -9.05 -16.60 -3.65
N ILE A 15 -9.07 -17.93 -3.87
CA ILE A 15 -8.49 -18.90 -2.94
C ILE A 15 -6.97 -18.66 -2.79
N ALA A 16 -6.24 -18.44 -3.89
CA ALA A 16 -4.80 -18.19 -3.87
C ALA A 16 -4.46 -16.92 -3.09
N ILE A 17 -5.19 -15.82 -3.31
CA ILE A 17 -5.01 -14.55 -2.60
C ILE A 17 -5.20 -14.76 -1.09
N VAL A 18 -6.26 -15.46 -0.69
CA VAL A 18 -6.55 -15.73 0.73
C VAL A 18 -5.49 -16.65 1.34
N LEU A 19 -5.15 -17.76 0.69
CA LEU A 19 -4.14 -18.71 1.16
C LEU A 19 -2.78 -18.04 1.33
N LEU A 20 -2.28 -17.34 0.32
CA LEU A 20 -0.98 -16.67 0.39
C LEU A 20 -1.00 -15.56 1.46
N GLY A 21 -2.10 -14.83 1.59
CA GLY A 21 -2.27 -13.80 2.63
C GLY A 21 -2.28 -14.34 4.07
N LEU A 22 -2.61 -15.62 4.26
CA LEU A 22 -2.60 -16.30 5.55
C LEU A 22 -1.30 -17.07 5.81
N VAL A 23 -0.73 -17.74 4.80
CA VAL A 23 0.44 -18.61 4.95
C VAL A 23 1.74 -17.82 5.05
N LEU A 24 1.95 -16.78 4.25
CA LEU A 24 3.20 -16.01 4.26
C LEU A 24 3.51 -15.38 5.64
N PRO A 25 2.54 -14.82 6.38
CA PRO A 25 2.76 -14.37 7.75
C PRO A 25 3.17 -15.47 8.73
N LEU A 26 2.69 -16.71 8.56
CA LEU A 26 3.02 -17.82 9.45
C LEU A 26 4.48 -18.26 9.34
N ILE A 27 5.11 -18.03 8.18
CA ILE A 27 6.54 -18.30 7.95
C ILE A 27 7.43 -17.07 8.18
N GLY A 28 6.90 -16.03 8.84
CA GLY A 28 7.66 -14.85 9.25
C GLY A 28 7.76 -13.74 8.20
N ILE A 29 6.98 -13.79 7.11
CA ILE A 29 6.94 -12.70 6.11
C ILE A 29 5.80 -11.73 6.46
N PRO A 30 6.08 -10.48 6.86
CA PRO A 30 5.05 -9.51 7.20
C PRO A 30 4.15 -9.17 6.01
N LYS A 31 2.86 -8.93 6.27
CA LYS A 31 1.88 -8.53 5.24
C LYS A 31 2.28 -7.27 4.48
N SER A 32 2.95 -6.34 5.15
CA SER A 32 3.49 -5.10 4.57
C SER A 32 4.50 -5.33 3.45
N HIS A 33 5.14 -6.49 3.40
CA HIS A 33 6.15 -6.80 2.38
C HIS A 33 5.55 -7.31 1.07
N PHE A 34 4.27 -7.70 1.04
CA PHE A 34 3.69 -8.35 -0.14
C PHE A 34 2.25 -7.93 -0.45
N LEU A 35 1.54 -7.25 0.45
CA LEU A 35 0.25 -6.65 0.14
C LEU A 35 0.43 -5.25 -0.47
N PRO A 36 -0.55 -4.79 -1.27
CA PRO A 36 -0.54 -3.42 -1.77
C PRO A 36 -0.42 -2.40 -0.63
N PRO A 37 0.44 -1.36 -0.76
CA PRO A 37 0.64 -0.36 0.29
C PRO A 37 -0.64 0.29 0.81
N SER A 38 -1.63 0.51 -0.06
CA SER A 38 -2.94 1.07 0.31
C SER A 38 -3.72 0.16 1.28
N TRP A 39 -3.67 -1.15 1.09
CA TRP A 39 -4.36 -2.12 1.95
C TRP A 39 -3.71 -2.23 3.32
N VAL A 40 -2.38 -2.09 3.35
CA VAL A 40 -1.59 -2.13 4.58
C VAL A 40 -1.81 -0.84 5.37
N TYR A 41 -1.72 0.32 4.71
CA TYR A 41 -1.95 1.61 5.36
C TYR A 41 -3.38 1.76 5.89
N ALA A 42 -4.40 1.24 5.20
CA ALA A 42 -5.77 1.24 5.70
C ALA A 42 -5.94 0.51 7.05
N LYS A 43 -4.98 -0.35 7.41
CA LYS A 43 -4.94 -1.09 8.68
C LYS A 43 -3.83 -0.59 9.61
N ALA A 44 -3.11 0.47 9.24
CA ALA A 44 -2.10 1.06 10.09
C ALA A 44 -2.77 1.73 11.29
N GLU A 45 -2.33 1.39 12.50
CA GLU A 45 -2.91 1.91 13.76
C GLU A 45 -1.93 2.80 14.53
N LYS A 46 -0.65 2.88 14.11
CA LYS A 46 0.36 3.64 14.83
C LYS A 46 0.37 5.08 14.36
N VAL A 47 0.32 5.99 15.32
CA VAL A 47 0.38 7.44 15.11
C VAL A 47 1.54 8.00 15.90
N THR A 48 2.26 8.96 15.31
CA THR A 48 3.36 9.68 15.95
C THR A 48 3.37 11.14 15.47
N GLY A 49 4.16 11.99 16.14
CA GLY A 49 4.42 13.34 15.65
C GLY A 49 5.44 13.31 14.51
N GLY A 50 5.14 14.03 13.44
CA GLY A 50 6.06 14.39 12.38
C GLY A 50 6.23 15.90 12.27
N ARG A 51 7.20 16.33 11.47
CA ARG A 51 7.49 17.73 11.19
C ARG A 51 7.54 17.96 9.69
N ILE A 52 6.82 18.98 9.20
CA ILE A 52 6.89 19.41 7.81
C ILE A 52 8.28 20.00 7.54
N VAL A 53 8.98 19.48 6.54
CA VAL A 53 10.32 19.95 6.15
C VAL A 53 10.30 20.74 4.85
N LYS A 54 9.27 20.56 4.01
CA LYS A 54 9.14 21.27 2.75
C LYS A 54 7.68 21.38 2.33
N VAL A 55 7.33 22.55 1.79
CA VAL A 55 6.05 22.78 1.12
C VAL A 55 6.36 23.07 -0.35
N TYR A 56 5.87 22.25 -1.27
CA TYR A 56 6.13 22.42 -2.71
C TYR A 56 5.22 23.47 -3.30
N ASN A 57 5.69 24.20 -4.31
CA ASN A 57 4.80 25.02 -5.13
C ASN A 57 3.70 24.14 -5.77
N PRO A 58 2.45 24.62 -5.88
CA PRO A 58 1.37 23.85 -6.49
C PRO A 58 1.72 23.43 -7.91
N VAL A 59 1.53 22.15 -8.22
CA VAL A 59 1.87 21.56 -9.53
C VAL A 59 0.58 21.18 -10.26
N THR A 60 0.47 21.48 -11.57
CA THR A 60 -0.66 20.96 -12.36
C THR A 60 -0.30 19.61 -12.99
N ASN A 61 -1.24 18.67 -13.00
CA ASN A 61 -1.15 17.43 -13.78
C ASN A 61 -1.54 17.65 -15.26
N ASP A 62 -2.27 18.73 -15.55
CA ASP A 62 -2.73 19.10 -16.88
C ASP A 62 -2.39 20.58 -17.16
N PRO A 63 -1.42 20.86 -18.05
CA PRO A 63 -1.03 22.23 -18.35
C PRO A 63 -2.12 23.03 -19.06
N PHE A 64 -3.19 22.39 -19.55
CA PHE A 64 -4.29 23.04 -20.27
C PHE A 64 -5.52 23.30 -19.39
N LYS A 65 -5.58 22.74 -18.18
CA LYS A 65 -6.66 22.99 -17.23
C LYS A 65 -6.22 23.95 -16.13
N VAL A 66 -6.76 25.16 -16.19
CA VAL A 66 -6.58 26.17 -15.16
C VAL A 66 -7.40 25.77 -13.93
N GLY A 67 -6.74 25.55 -12.79
CA GLY A 67 -7.38 25.29 -11.49
C GLY A 67 -7.21 23.87 -10.92
N GLU A 68 -6.77 22.89 -11.71
CA GLU A 68 -6.46 21.54 -11.19
C GLU A 68 -5.02 21.49 -10.67
N HIS A 69 -4.79 22.03 -9.46
CA HIS A 69 -3.50 21.98 -8.80
C HIS A 69 -3.40 20.81 -7.81
N MET A 70 -2.23 20.19 -7.78
CA MET A 70 -1.80 19.22 -6.79
C MET A 70 -0.91 19.90 -5.76
N TYR A 71 -1.18 19.58 -4.50
CA TYR A 71 -0.54 20.20 -3.35
C TYR A 71 0.25 19.14 -2.59
N PHE A 72 1.56 19.35 -2.44
CA PHE A 72 2.45 18.38 -1.82
C PHE A 72 3.26 19.01 -0.70
N ILE A 73 3.50 18.22 0.35
CA ILE A 73 4.43 18.53 1.42
C ILE A 73 5.38 17.34 1.64
N ASP A 74 6.61 17.63 2.06
CA ASP A 74 7.49 16.63 2.66
C ASP A 74 7.47 16.79 4.17
N TYR A 75 7.47 15.67 4.87
CA TYR A 75 7.54 15.61 6.32
C TYR A 75 8.49 14.51 6.77
N VAL A 76 8.98 14.65 7.99
CA VAL A 76 9.83 13.66 8.66
C VAL A 76 9.21 13.25 9.98
N PHE A 77 9.35 11.99 10.35
CA PHE A 77 8.87 11.47 11.63
C PHE A 77 9.83 10.42 12.17
N GLN A 78 9.72 10.12 13.46
CA GLN A 78 10.53 9.06 14.09
C GLN A 78 9.66 7.85 14.42
N ALA A 79 10.14 6.68 14.01
CA ALA A 79 9.55 5.39 14.36
C ALA A 79 10.64 4.35 14.66
N PRO A 80 10.32 3.26 15.38
CA PRO A 80 11.26 2.15 15.56
C PRO A 80 11.50 1.42 14.23
N ASP A 81 12.76 1.14 13.92
CA ASP A 81 13.14 0.28 12.80
C ASP A 81 12.73 -1.17 13.07
N PRO A 82 12.08 -1.86 12.10
CA PRO A 82 11.53 -3.19 12.32
C PRO A 82 12.60 -4.28 12.52
N VAL A 83 13.85 -4.04 12.10
CA VAL A 83 14.95 -5.02 12.21
C VAL A 83 15.72 -4.83 13.51
N THR A 84 16.08 -3.59 13.81
CA THR A 84 16.96 -3.23 14.93
C THR A 84 16.21 -2.78 16.18
N GLY A 85 14.94 -2.35 16.04
CA GLY A 85 14.15 -1.75 17.11
C GLY A 85 14.58 -0.34 17.51
N ALA A 86 15.68 0.18 16.96
CA ALA A 86 16.18 1.52 17.24
C ALA A 86 15.28 2.57 16.59
N LYS A 87 15.13 3.75 17.22
CA LYS A 87 14.40 4.86 16.60
C LYS A 87 15.18 5.38 15.40
N GLN A 88 14.52 5.44 14.25
CA GLN A 88 15.05 6.01 13.02
C GLN A 88 14.13 7.11 12.50
N THR A 89 14.70 8.08 11.79
CA THR A 89 13.97 9.11 11.07
C THR A 89 13.53 8.57 9.71
N TYR A 90 12.24 8.71 9.41
CA TYR A 90 11.62 8.38 8.13
C TYR A 90 11.11 9.64 7.46
N ASN A 91 11.16 9.65 6.13
CA ASN A 91 10.69 10.76 5.31
C ASN A 91 9.45 10.29 4.53
N GLY A 92 8.51 11.19 4.32
CA GLY A 92 7.36 10.95 3.46
C GLY A 92 6.96 12.21 2.71
N THR A 93 6.43 12.03 1.51
CA THR A 93 5.80 13.08 0.70
C THR A 93 4.31 12.77 0.62
N VAL A 94 3.44 13.68 1.04
CA VAL A 94 1.99 13.46 0.98
C VAL A 94 1.30 14.51 0.13
N ARG A 95 0.27 14.08 -0.61
CA ARG A 95 -0.66 14.99 -1.28
C ARG A 95 -1.72 15.47 -0.28
N LEU A 96 -1.93 16.77 -0.21
CA LEU A 96 -2.97 17.40 0.61
C LEU A 96 -4.12 17.95 -0.24
N THR A 97 -5.24 18.26 0.42
CA THR A 97 -6.26 19.14 -0.15
C THR A 97 -5.76 20.57 -0.20
N GLN A 98 -6.43 21.42 -0.99
CA GLN A 98 -6.08 22.83 -1.07
C GLN A 98 -6.20 23.53 0.29
N GLU A 99 -7.24 23.23 1.08
CA GLU A 99 -7.43 23.89 2.38
C GLU A 99 -6.30 23.54 3.35
N LEU A 100 -5.97 22.25 3.47
CA LEU A 100 -4.89 21.79 4.35
C LEU A 100 -3.53 22.34 3.92
N TYR A 101 -3.28 22.42 2.61
CA TYR A 101 -2.05 22.97 2.09
C TYR A 101 -1.88 24.46 2.40
N GLN A 102 -2.94 25.27 2.27
CA GLN A 102 -2.88 26.72 2.53
C GLN A 102 -2.55 27.07 3.98
N THR A 103 -2.88 26.19 4.92
CA THR A 103 -2.55 26.38 6.34
C THR A 103 -1.20 25.78 6.74
N SER A 104 -0.65 24.87 5.94
CA SER A 104 0.58 24.12 6.25
C SER A 104 1.83 25.00 6.16
N LYS A 105 2.71 24.91 7.15
CA LYS A 105 4.00 25.63 7.18
C LYS A 105 5.18 24.71 7.44
N VAL A 106 6.34 25.08 6.91
CA VAL A 106 7.61 24.40 7.28
C VAL A 106 7.81 24.53 8.80
N ASP A 107 8.34 23.47 9.40
CA ASP A 107 8.52 23.27 10.84
C ASP A 107 7.25 23.03 11.66
N GLU A 108 6.08 22.98 11.03
CA GLU A 108 4.83 22.63 11.69
C GLU A 108 4.80 21.13 12.07
N SER A 109 4.24 20.84 13.24
CA SER A 109 4.02 19.48 13.71
C SER A 109 2.74 18.90 13.13
N VAL A 110 2.83 17.71 12.53
CA VAL A 110 1.69 17.00 11.93
C VAL A 110 1.57 15.60 12.52
N PRO A 111 0.36 15.07 12.75
CA PRO A 111 0.18 13.68 13.12
C PRO A 111 0.49 12.80 11.90
N VAL A 112 1.35 11.80 12.08
CA VAL A 112 1.74 10.85 11.05
C VAL A 112 1.30 9.45 11.46
N ARG A 113 0.51 8.82 10.60
CA ARG A 113 0.14 7.42 10.72
C ARG A 113 1.11 6.56 9.92
N TYR A 114 1.53 5.42 10.47
CA TYR A 114 2.47 4.52 9.81
C TYR A 114 2.24 3.05 10.16
N GLU A 115 2.68 2.15 9.29
CA GLU A 115 2.66 0.71 9.51
C GLU A 115 3.85 0.27 10.38
N LYS A 116 3.57 -0.41 11.50
CA LYS A 116 4.61 -0.80 12.48
C LYS A 116 5.70 -1.67 11.86
N THR A 117 5.31 -2.63 11.02
CA THR A 117 6.26 -3.59 10.44
C THR A 117 7.05 -3.02 9.27
N TYR A 118 6.60 -1.88 8.72
CA TYR A 118 7.24 -1.23 7.58
C TYR A 118 6.90 0.27 7.59
N PRO A 119 7.60 1.09 8.41
CA PRO A 119 7.28 2.52 8.60
C PRO A 119 7.35 3.36 7.33
N TRP A 120 8.01 2.87 6.28
CA TRP A 120 7.99 3.44 4.94
C TRP A 120 6.58 3.53 4.33
N ILE A 121 5.62 2.74 4.82
CA ILE A 121 4.20 2.92 4.56
C ILE A 121 3.66 3.88 5.63
N ASN A 122 3.50 5.14 5.24
CA ASN A 122 3.09 6.21 6.13
C ASN A 122 2.14 7.19 5.42
N GLY A 123 1.63 8.16 6.16
CA GLY A 123 0.80 9.25 5.67
C GLY A 123 0.46 10.22 6.79
N VAL A 124 0.07 11.44 6.45
CA VAL A 124 -0.45 12.38 7.45
C VAL A 124 -1.83 11.90 7.89
N ASP A 125 -2.05 11.82 9.21
CA ASP A 125 -3.27 11.27 9.82
C ASP A 125 -4.38 12.33 9.90
N VAL A 126 -4.78 12.83 8.74
CA VAL A 126 -5.84 13.82 8.58
C VAL A 126 -6.82 13.31 7.52
N ALA A 127 -8.11 13.65 7.68
CA ALA A 127 -9.11 13.36 6.67
C ALA A 127 -8.67 13.91 5.31
N ASP A 128 -8.84 13.12 4.25
CA ASP A 128 -8.51 13.47 2.86
C ASP A 128 -7.02 13.72 2.55
N ALA A 129 -6.11 13.51 3.52
CA ALA A 129 -4.68 13.43 3.24
C ALA A 129 -4.37 12.09 2.55
N GLY A 130 -3.58 12.17 1.47
CA GLY A 130 -3.18 10.98 0.72
C GLY A 130 -2.26 10.04 1.50
N LEU A 131 -1.92 8.92 0.87
CA LEU A 131 -0.80 8.08 1.31
C LEU A 131 0.51 8.86 1.16
N GLY A 132 1.40 8.72 2.13
CA GLY A 132 2.80 9.14 2.01
C GLY A 132 3.50 8.28 0.96
N CYS A 133 4.10 8.93 -0.03
CA CYS A 133 5.03 8.35 -0.98
C CYS A 133 6.45 8.66 -0.48
N GLY A 134 7.30 7.66 -0.33
CA GLY A 134 8.67 7.82 0.15
C GLY A 134 9.62 6.81 -0.49
N GLU A 135 10.94 6.99 -0.31
CA GLU A 135 11.92 5.98 -0.75
C GLU A 135 11.57 4.63 -0.10
N GLY A 136 11.41 3.57 -0.89
CA GLY A 136 10.95 2.27 -0.37
C GLY A 136 9.43 2.03 -0.43
N SER A 137 8.62 3.05 -0.76
CA SER A 137 7.25 2.87 -1.26
C SER A 137 7.21 2.54 -2.77
N ASN A 138 8.38 2.27 -3.36
CA ASN A 138 8.54 2.04 -4.78
C ASN A 138 7.72 0.83 -5.23
N ILE A 139 6.94 1.07 -6.29
CA ILE A 139 6.03 0.20 -7.04
C ILE A 139 6.60 -1.20 -7.37
N LEU A 140 7.92 -1.38 -7.33
CA LEU A 140 8.63 -2.63 -7.61
C LEU A 140 8.72 -3.61 -6.41
N SER A 141 8.37 -3.20 -5.18
CA SER A 141 8.69 -3.98 -3.98
C SER A 141 7.54 -4.93 -3.56
N GLY A 142 7.74 -6.22 -3.79
CA GLY A 142 7.01 -7.32 -3.14
C GLY A 142 5.56 -7.60 -3.57
N TRP A 143 4.71 -6.58 -3.71
CA TRP A 143 3.29 -6.78 -4.01
C TRP A 143 3.02 -7.23 -5.45
N LEU A 144 3.79 -6.72 -6.43
CA LEU A 144 3.73 -7.21 -7.81
C LEU A 144 4.15 -8.69 -7.91
N ILE A 145 5.19 -9.08 -7.17
CA ILE A 145 5.65 -10.46 -7.09
C ILE A 145 4.55 -11.33 -6.47
N TRP A 146 3.90 -10.86 -5.41
CA TRP A 146 2.76 -11.53 -4.79
C TRP A 146 1.57 -11.70 -5.73
N VAL A 147 1.23 -10.69 -6.54
CA VAL A 147 0.20 -10.80 -7.57
C VAL A 147 0.58 -11.88 -8.59
N LEU A 148 1.83 -11.90 -9.06
CA LEU A 148 2.30 -12.89 -10.02
C LEU A 148 2.26 -14.30 -9.46
N VAL A 149 2.73 -14.51 -8.22
CA VAL A 149 2.64 -15.79 -7.51
C VAL A 149 1.17 -16.20 -7.31
N SER A 150 0.29 -15.25 -6.98
CA SER A 150 -1.15 -15.50 -6.84
C SER A 150 -1.78 -15.97 -8.14
N ILE A 151 -1.38 -15.41 -9.29
CA ILE A 151 -1.85 -15.84 -10.62
C ILE A 151 -1.38 -17.26 -10.94
N VAL A 152 -0.12 -17.59 -10.64
CA VAL A 152 0.42 -18.95 -10.86
C VAL A 152 -0.32 -19.96 -9.98
N MET A 153 -0.52 -19.64 -8.70
CA MET A 153 -1.29 -20.49 -7.78
C MET A 153 -2.76 -20.63 -8.21
N ALA A 154 -3.39 -19.56 -8.68
CA ALA A 154 -4.74 -19.57 -9.22
C ALA A 154 -4.88 -20.54 -10.39
N TYR A 155 -3.89 -20.56 -11.28
CA TYR A 155 -3.85 -21.50 -12.40
C TYR A 155 -3.78 -22.95 -11.88
N ILE A 156 -2.88 -23.26 -10.94
CA ILE A 156 -2.74 -24.60 -10.36
C ILE A 156 -4.05 -25.04 -9.68
N ILE A 157 -4.63 -24.20 -8.82
CA ILE A 157 -5.90 -24.47 -8.13
C ILE A 157 -7.03 -24.65 -9.13
N GLY A 158 -7.10 -23.80 -10.16
CA GLY A 158 -8.10 -23.90 -11.23
C GLY A 158 -8.00 -25.23 -12.01
N GLN A 159 -6.79 -25.74 -12.25
CA GLN A 159 -6.59 -27.06 -12.87
C GLN A 159 -7.05 -28.20 -11.93
N ILE A 160 -6.76 -28.10 -10.63
CA ILE A 160 -7.20 -29.07 -9.62
C ILE A 160 -8.73 -29.10 -9.53
N LEU A 161 -9.38 -27.95 -9.36
CA LEU A 161 -10.83 -27.82 -9.37
C LEU A 161 -11.45 -28.34 -10.68
N GLY A 162 -10.72 -28.17 -11.80
CA GLY A 162 -11.11 -28.73 -13.08
C GLY A 162 -11.07 -30.25 -13.16
N LYS A 163 -10.16 -30.92 -12.43
CA LYS A 163 -10.10 -32.39 -12.36
C LYS A 163 -11.19 -32.97 -11.46
N TYR A 164 -11.47 -32.35 -10.31
CA TYR A 164 -12.50 -32.83 -9.39
C TYR A 164 -13.92 -32.46 -9.81
N GLY A 165 -14.13 -31.27 -10.40
CA GLY A 165 -15.44 -30.85 -10.93
C GLY A 165 -15.81 -31.44 -12.30
N VAL A 166 -15.05 -32.41 -12.81
CA VAL A 166 -15.44 -33.24 -13.98
C VAL A 166 -16.08 -34.56 -13.51
N GLN A 167 -15.94 -34.93 -12.23
CA GLN A 167 -16.64 -36.09 -11.66
C GLN A 167 -18.12 -35.84 -11.35
N GLU A 168 -18.58 -34.60 -11.30
CA GLU A 168 -20.00 -34.26 -11.05
C GLU A 168 -20.86 -34.11 -12.32
N ASP A 169 -20.24 -34.09 -13.51
CA ASP A 169 -20.94 -33.94 -14.81
C ASP A 169 -21.15 -35.31 -15.54
N TYR A 170 -20.97 -36.45 -14.84
CA TYR A 170 -21.23 -37.82 -15.35
C TYR A 170 -22.26 -38.56 -14.49
#